data_AF-A0A2E7RUI0-F1
#
_entry.id   AF-A0A2E7RUI0-F1
#
_cell.length_a   1.000
_cell.length_b   1.000
_cell.length_c   1.000
_cell.angle_alpha   90.00
_cell.angle_beta   90.00
_cell.angle_gamma   90.00
#
_symmetry.space_group_name_H-M   'P 1'
#
loop_
_entity.id
_entity.type
_entity.pdbx_description
1 polymer ?
#
loop_
_entity_poly.entity_id
_entity_poly.type
_entity_poly.pdbx_seq_one_letter_code
_entity_poly.pdbx_strand_id
1 'polypeptide(L)'
;MSTSAKGTYEWYDKYEFLTDAERREYGAVLKMTMPGHLSAVVQWTGKLLSLEFLVYADRLVVRQDGREIGASRFVLSDPRRLRNVKTTRGKGIFGPLAGKLIGR
;
A
#
# COMPACT_ATOMS: atom_id res chain seq x y z
N MET A 1 3.95 20.32 16.61
CA MET A 1 2.64 19.77 16.20
C MET A 1 2.52 19.93 14.70
N SER A 2 2.54 18.85 13.92
CA SER A 2 2.30 18.90 12.48
C SER A 2 0.93 18.30 12.21
N THR A 3 -0.05 19.15 11.92
CA THR A 3 -1.36 18.75 11.43
C THR A 3 -1.29 18.73 9.91
N SER A 4 -1.18 17.54 9.33
CA SER A 4 -1.48 17.37 7.91
C SER A 4 -2.97 17.65 7.74
N ALA A 5 -3.32 18.83 7.22
CA ALA A 5 -4.67 19.15 6.84
C ALA A 5 -5.04 18.30 5.61
N LYS A 6 -5.76 17.20 5.84
CA LYS A 6 -6.29 16.30 4.80
C LYS A 6 -7.73 16.63 4.43
N GLY A 7 -8.16 17.85 4.70
CA GLY A 7 -9.52 18.29 4.45
C GLY A 7 -9.67 18.71 2.98
N THR A 8 -10.67 18.15 2.30
CA THR A 8 -11.12 18.60 0.99
C THR A 8 -12.08 19.77 1.20
N TYR A 9 -11.55 20.98 1.38
CA TYR A 9 -12.36 22.19 1.54
C TYR A 9 -12.70 22.80 0.18
N GLU A 10 -13.88 23.41 0.08
CA GLU A 10 -14.22 24.25 -1.07
C GLU A 10 -13.24 25.41 -1.18
N TRP A 11 -12.82 25.70 -2.42
CA TRP A 11 -11.98 26.85 -2.72
C TRP A 11 -12.85 28.09 -2.90
N TYR A 12 -12.48 29.19 -2.24
CA TYR A 12 -13.18 30.47 -2.34
C TYR A 12 -12.33 31.49 -3.09
N ASP A 13 -12.99 32.42 -3.80
CA ASP A 13 -12.33 33.46 -4.59
C ASP A 13 -11.45 34.41 -3.77
N LYS A 14 -11.69 34.50 -2.45
CA LYS A 14 -10.86 35.26 -1.51
C LYS A 14 -9.44 34.68 -1.30
N TYR A 15 -9.15 33.50 -1.83
CA TYR A 15 -7.84 32.86 -1.71
C TYR A 15 -6.94 33.24 -2.88
N GLU A 16 -6.01 34.16 -2.63
CA GLU A 16 -5.10 34.71 -3.66
C GLU A 16 -3.67 34.16 -3.57
N PHE A 17 -3.43 33.20 -2.67
CA PHE A 17 -2.08 32.66 -2.41
C PHE A 17 -1.61 31.59 -3.41
N LEU A 18 -2.50 31.11 -4.28
CA LEU A 18 -2.17 30.27 -5.43
C LEU A 18 -2.87 30.82 -6.67
N THR A 19 -2.17 30.81 -7.80
CA THR A 19 -2.77 30.98 -9.11
C THR A 19 -3.67 29.78 -9.47
N ASP A 20 -4.55 29.93 -10.47
CA ASP A 20 -5.39 28.82 -10.96
C ASP A 20 -4.55 27.62 -11.43
N ALA A 21 -3.40 27.87 -12.07
CA ALA A 21 -2.50 26.81 -12.52
C ALA A 21 -1.91 26.01 -11.34
N GLU A 22 -1.36 26.71 -10.33
CA GLU A 22 -0.80 26.08 -9.14
C GLU A 22 -1.87 25.36 -8.32
N ARG A 23 -3.08 25.92 -8.23
CA ARG A 23 -4.22 25.26 -7.57
C ARG A 23 -4.59 23.95 -8.25
N ARG A 24 -4.67 23.93 -9.59
CA ARG A 24 -5.00 22.71 -10.34
C ARG A 24 -3.93 21.64 -10.18
N GLU A 25 -2.67 22.03 -10.15
CA GLU A 25 -1.56 21.12 -9.87
C GLU A 25 -1.61 20.59 -8.44
N TYR A 26 -1.80 21.46 -7.45
CA TYR A 26 -1.91 21.08 -6.04
C TYR A 26 -3.09 20.13 -5.77
N GLY A 27 -4.22 20.37 -6.43
CA GLY A 27 -5.42 19.53 -6.34
C GLY A 27 -5.39 18.30 -7.26
N ALA A 28 -4.31 18.07 -8.02
CA ALA A 28 -4.27 17.00 -9.00
C ALA A 28 -4.28 15.62 -8.32
N VAL A 29 -5.23 14.78 -8.72
CA VAL A 29 -5.27 13.38 -8.31
C VAL A 29 -4.43 12.56 -9.27
N LEU A 30 -3.18 12.28 -8.89
CA LEU A 30 -2.27 11.47 -9.68
C LEU A 30 -2.46 9.99 -9.35
N LYS A 31 -2.81 9.20 -10.38
CA LYS A 31 -2.77 7.74 -10.29
C LYS A 31 -1.34 7.26 -10.54
N MET A 32 -0.59 7.04 -9.47
CA MET A 32 0.73 6.42 -9.55
C MET A 32 0.61 4.90 -9.55
N THR A 33 1.43 4.23 -10.36
CA THR A 33 1.54 2.76 -10.38
C THR A 33 2.95 2.35 -10.04
N MET A 34 3.11 1.41 -9.11
CA MET A 34 4.40 0.81 -8.76
C MET A 34 4.33 -0.71 -9.03
N PRO A 35 4.98 -1.21 -10.09
CA PRO A 35 5.05 -2.64 -10.34
C PRO A 35 5.67 -3.39 -9.16
N GLY A 36 5.12 -4.57 -8.82
CA GLY A 36 5.61 -5.35 -7.68
C GLY A 36 5.16 -4.82 -6.31
N HIS A 37 4.20 -3.89 -6.27
CA HIS A 37 3.57 -3.41 -5.04
C HIS A 37 2.09 -3.82 -4.98
N LEU A 38 1.61 -4.08 -3.78
CA LEU A 38 0.21 -4.38 -3.48
C LEU A 38 -0.18 -3.71 -2.17
N SER A 39 -1.28 -2.95 -2.19
CA SER A 39 -1.96 -2.44 -1.01
C SER A 39 -3.35 -3.03 -0.95
N ALA A 40 -3.76 -3.47 0.23
CA ALA A 40 -5.08 -4.03 0.48
C ALA A 40 -5.66 -3.40 1.76
N VAL A 41 -6.98 -3.24 1.79
CA VAL A 41 -7.68 -2.75 2.98
C VAL A 41 -7.98 -3.93 3.88
N VAL A 42 -7.39 -3.91 5.08
CA VAL A 42 -7.71 -4.90 6.13
C VAL A 42 -9.01 -4.49 6.80
N GLN A 43 -9.96 -5.42 6.91
CA GLN A 43 -11.20 -5.20 7.64
C GLN A 43 -11.04 -5.67 9.08
N TRP A 44 -11.12 -4.75 10.04
CA TRP A 44 -11.09 -5.13 11.45
C TRP A 44 -12.41 -5.82 11.84
N THR A 45 -12.33 -7.07 12.30
CA THR A 45 -13.50 -7.88 12.67
C THR A 45 -13.72 -7.96 14.18
N GLY A 46 -12.92 -7.25 14.98
CA GLY A 46 -12.93 -7.35 16.45
C GLY A 46 -12.33 -8.65 17.00
N LYS A 47 -11.75 -9.50 16.14
CA LYS A 47 -11.13 -10.78 16.49
C LYS A 47 -9.69 -10.82 16.01
N LEU A 48 -8.96 -11.85 16.43
CA LEU A 48 -7.63 -12.13 15.91
C LEU A 48 -7.73 -12.33 14.39
N LEU A 49 -6.89 -11.62 13.63
CA LEU A 49 -6.84 -11.70 12.19
C LEU A 49 -5.75 -12.67 11.74
N SER A 50 -6.06 -13.53 10.77
CA SER A 50 -5.07 -14.28 10.02
C SER A 50 -4.76 -13.55 8.72
N LEU A 51 -3.49 -13.20 8.48
CA LEU A 51 -3.06 -12.58 7.22
C LEU A 51 -2.11 -13.51 6.47
N GLU A 52 -2.43 -13.76 5.20
CA GLU A 52 -1.59 -14.55 4.29
C GLU A 52 -1.06 -13.65 3.18
N PHE A 53 0.26 -13.68 2.98
CA PHE A 53 0.94 -12.96 1.92
C PHE A 53 1.51 -13.96 0.93
N LEU A 54 0.91 -14.06 -0.26
CA LEU A 54 1.29 -15.03 -1.28
C LEU A 54 2.05 -14.32 -2.40
N VAL A 55 3.26 -14.80 -2.68
CA VAL A 55 4.14 -14.28 -3.72
C VAL A 55 4.27 -15.35 -4.80
N TYR A 56 3.81 -15.02 -6.01
CA TYR A 56 3.95 -15.84 -7.20
C TYR A 56 4.93 -15.20 -8.17
N ALA A 57 5.28 -15.91 -9.24
CA ALA A 57 6.17 -15.39 -10.28
C ALA A 57 5.59 -14.16 -11.00
N ASP A 58 4.27 -14.03 -11.09
CA ASP A 58 3.58 -13.01 -11.90
C ASP A 58 2.62 -12.11 -11.11
N ARG A 59 2.43 -12.39 -9.81
CA ARG A 59 1.44 -11.70 -8.98
C ARG A 59 1.74 -11.78 -7.49
N LEU A 60 1.19 -10.80 -6.78
CA LEU A 60 1.07 -10.77 -5.32
C LEU A 60 -0.40 -10.93 -4.95
N VAL A 61 -0.67 -11.65 -3.86
CA VAL A 61 -2.02 -11.79 -3.28
C VAL A 61 -1.93 -11.61 -1.77
N VAL A 62 -2.88 -10.87 -1.20
CA VAL A 62 -3.08 -10.79 0.26
C VAL A 62 -4.44 -11.39 0.59
N ARG A 63 -4.47 -12.29 1.57
CA ARG A 63 -5.70 -12.81 2.16
C ARG A 63 -5.82 -12.42 3.62
N GLN A 64 -7.06 -12.22 4.04
CA GLN A 64 -7.45 -12.08 5.42
C GLN A 64 -8.44 -13.20 5.74
N ASP A 65 -8.15 -13.97 6.77
CA ASP A 65 -9.02 -15.05 7.27
C ASP A 65 -9.42 -16.03 6.13
N GLY A 66 -8.47 -16.34 5.24
CA GLY A 66 -8.66 -17.21 4.07
C GLY A 66 -9.29 -16.52 2.85
N ARG A 67 -9.81 -15.30 2.98
CA ARG A 67 -10.44 -14.54 1.88
C ARG A 67 -9.47 -13.57 1.23
N GLU A 68 -9.42 -13.54 -0.10
CA GLU A 68 -8.64 -12.54 -0.84
C GLU A 68 -9.16 -11.12 -0.60
N ILE A 69 -8.26 -10.22 -0.18
CA ILE A 69 -8.54 -8.80 0.04
C ILE A 69 -7.76 -7.88 -0.90
N GLY A 70 -6.85 -8.43 -1.70
CA GLY A 70 -6.15 -7.69 -2.75
C GLY A 70 -5.23 -8.57 -3.58
N ALA A 71 -5.10 -8.22 -4.85
CA ALA A 71 -4.14 -8.83 -5.77
C ALA A 71 -3.51 -7.76 -6.68
N SER A 72 -2.26 -7.98 -7.07
CA SER A 72 -1.53 -7.13 -8.01
C SER A 72 -0.73 -8.02 -8.96
N ARG A 73 -0.85 -7.76 -10.27
CA ARG A 73 -0.05 -8.45 -11.30
C ARG A 73 1.14 -7.60 -11.69
N PHE A 74 2.24 -8.24 -12.02
CA PHE A 74 3.42 -7.56 -12.55
C PHE A 74 4.09 -8.43 -13.60
N VAL A 75 4.76 -7.77 -14.56
CA VAL A 75 5.55 -8.46 -15.57
C VAL A 75 6.99 -8.50 -15.10
N LEU A 76 7.56 -9.71 -15.08
CA LEU A 76 8.98 -9.89 -14.81
C LEU A 76 9.80 -9.49 -16.03
N SER A 77 10.66 -8.50 -15.87
CA SER A 77 11.67 -8.16 -16.88
C SER A 77 12.81 -9.18 -16.92
N ASP A 78 13.15 -9.79 -15.78
CA ASP A 78 14.19 -10.83 -15.68
C ASP A 78 13.84 -11.92 -14.64
N PRO A 79 13.18 -13.01 -15.07
CA PRO A 79 12.85 -14.13 -14.20
C PRO A 79 14.06 -14.86 -13.62
N ARG A 80 15.26 -14.74 -14.21
CA ARG A 80 16.46 -15.44 -13.71
C ARG A 80 16.94 -14.85 -12.38
N ARG A 81 16.74 -13.54 -12.17
CA ARG A 81 17.06 -12.87 -10.90
C ARG A 81 16.23 -13.42 -9.73
N LEU A 82 15.03 -13.96 -10.01
CA LEU A 82 14.17 -14.51 -8.97
C LEU A 82 14.52 -15.95 -8.55
N ARG A 83 15.48 -16.61 -9.21
CA ARG A 83 15.82 -18.01 -8.89
C ARG A 83 16.54 -18.18 -7.54
N ASN A 84 17.24 -17.14 -7.09
CA ASN A 84 18.11 -17.19 -5.91
C ASN A 84 17.73 -16.18 -4.81
N VAL A 85 16.50 -15.67 -4.83
CA VAL A 85 16.05 -14.71 -3.82
C VAL A 85 15.72 -15.42 -2.51
N LYS A 86 16.03 -14.73 -1.43
CA LYS A 86 15.67 -15.13 -0.07
C LYS A 86 14.72 -14.08 0.49
N THR A 87 13.58 -14.53 1.02
CA THR A 87 12.70 -13.67 1.79
C THR A 87 13.36 -13.36 3.13
N THR A 88 13.50 -12.08 3.45
CA THR A 88 14.01 -11.60 4.74
C THR A 88 12.88 -10.92 5.50
N ARG A 89 12.92 -11.05 6.83
CA ARG A 89 11.98 -10.38 7.73
C ARG A 89 12.69 -9.19 8.34
N GLY A 90 12.12 -8.00 8.17
CA GLY A 90 12.59 -6.80 8.85
C GLY A 90 12.08 -6.73 10.30
N LYS A 91 12.57 -5.75 11.06
CA LYS A 91 12.11 -5.47 12.43
C LYS A 91 10.79 -4.68 12.49
N GLY A 92 10.28 -4.22 11.33
CA GLY A 92 9.12 -3.34 11.24
C GLY A 92 9.45 -1.90 11.65
N ILE A 93 8.78 -0.93 11.03
CA ILE A 93 8.91 0.51 11.39
C ILE A 93 8.16 0.85 12.68
N PHE A 94 7.23 -0.01 13.10
CA PHE A 94 6.39 0.14 14.30
C PHE A 94 6.85 -0.73 15.48
N GLY A 95 8.05 -1.31 15.39
CA GLY A 95 8.59 -2.22 16.39
C GLY A 95 8.20 -3.69 16.18
N PRO A 96 8.47 -4.55 17.18
CA PRO A 96 8.27 -5.99 17.08
C PRO A 96 6.82 -6.38 16.76
N LEU A 97 6.64 -7.48 16.03
CA LEU A 97 5.31 -8.02 15.71
C LEU A 97 4.57 -8.45 16.98
N ALA A 98 3.45 -7.78 17.28
CA ALA A 98 2.50 -8.21 18.30
C ALA A 98 1.54 -9.29 17.75
N GLY A 99 2.08 -10.47 17.44
CA GLY A 99 1.32 -11.56 16.82
C GLY A 99 2.15 -12.83 16.62
N LYS A 100 1.59 -13.81 15.92
CA LYS A 100 2.26 -15.10 15.65
C LYS A 100 2.49 -15.29 14.15
N LEU A 101 3.67 -15.78 13.81
CA LEU A 101 3.99 -16.22 12.46
C LEU A 101 3.64 -17.71 12.32
N ILE A 102 2.81 -18.05 11.34
CA ILE A 102 2.20 -19.39 11.20
C ILE A 102 2.78 -20.16 10.00
N GLY A 103 3.74 -19.58 9.25
CA GLY A 103 4.37 -20.22 8.09
C GLY A 103 5.66 -19.56 7.60
N ARG A 104 6.19 -20.04 6.47
CA ARG A 104 7.31 -19.45 5.71
C ARG A 104 6.90 -19.23 4.26
#